data_AF-A0A0B7C3U6-F1
#
_entry.id   AF-A0A0B7C3U6-F1
#
_cell.length_a   1.000
_cell.length_b   1.000
_cell.length_c   1.000
_cell.angle_alpha   90.00
_cell.angle_beta   90.00
_cell.angle_gamma   90.00
#
_symmetry.space_group_name_H-M   'P 1'
#
loop_
_entity.id
_entity.type
_entity.pdbx_description
1 polymer ?
#
loop_
_entity_poly.entity_id
_entity_poly.type
_entity_poly.pdbx_seq_one_letter_code
_entity_poly.pdbx_strand_id
1 'polypeptide(L)'
;NCNCKDYITEKFWSALLRRQIPVVYGGASPADYTNVAPRHSFIHVDDFKDTKSLVDYLRYLAKNDTAYNEYFEWTNEMDIYSELP
;
A
#
# COMPACT_ATOMS: atom_id res chain seq x y z
N ASN A 1 -13.90 3.24 13.34
CA ASN A 1 -13.44 2.39 12.22
C ASN A 1 -14.01 0.99 12.38
N CYS A 2 -14.38 0.33 11.28
CA CYS A 2 -14.78 -1.07 11.23
C CYS A 2 -14.00 -1.80 10.12
N ASN A 3 -13.77 -3.10 10.25
CA ASN A 3 -13.27 -3.95 9.17
C ASN A 3 -14.44 -4.40 8.33
N CYS A 4 -14.93 -3.47 7.51
CA CYS A 4 -16.07 -3.68 6.64
C CYS A 4 -15.58 -3.78 5.19
N LYS A 5 -16.29 -4.55 4.38
CA LYS A 5 -16.05 -4.63 2.94
C LYS A 5 -16.06 -3.22 2.34
N ASP A 6 -15.08 -2.94 1.49
CA ASP A 6 -14.93 -1.65 0.78
C ASP A 6 -14.72 -0.42 1.69
N TYR A 7 -14.47 -0.60 3.00
CA TYR A 7 -14.22 0.50 3.92
C TYR A 7 -12.77 1.01 3.82
N ILE A 8 -12.49 1.70 2.72
CA ILE A 8 -11.22 2.36 2.42
C ILE A 8 -11.46 3.88 2.50
N THR A 9 -10.72 4.55 3.37
CA THR A 9 -10.95 5.97 3.71
C THR A 9 -9.86 6.88 3.15
N GLU A 10 -10.02 8.19 3.31
CA GLU A 10 -9.09 9.24 2.85
C GLU A 10 -7.65 9.05 3.33
N LYS A 11 -7.45 8.34 4.45
CA LYS A 11 -6.12 8.06 5.03
C LYS A 11 -5.26 7.24 4.07
N PHE A 12 -5.85 6.27 3.39
CA PHE A 12 -5.16 5.43 2.41
C PHE A 12 -4.68 6.27 1.23
N TRP A 13 -5.60 7.01 0.61
CA TRP A 13 -5.30 7.87 -0.55
C TRP A 13 -4.31 8.99 -0.21
N SER A 14 -4.44 9.59 0.98
CA SER A 14 -3.52 10.63 1.45
C SER A 14 -2.09 10.12 1.62
N ALA A 15 -1.91 8.86 2.04
CA ALA A 15 -0.59 8.26 2.14
C ALA A 15 0.04 8.04 0.76
N LEU A 16 -0.73 7.50 -0.20
CA LEU A 16 -0.28 7.31 -1.57
C LEU A 16 0.12 8.65 -2.23
N LEU A 17 -0.71 9.69 -2.11
CA LEU A 17 -0.42 11.03 -2.64
C LEU A 17 0.84 11.66 -2.05
N ARG A 18 1.23 11.27 -0.84
CA ARG A 18 2.44 11.75 -0.14
C ARG A 18 3.65 10.85 -0.38
N ARG A 19 3.58 9.91 -1.33
CA ARG A 19 4.61 8.90 -1.61
C ARG A 19 5.03 8.13 -0.36
N GLN A 20 4.04 7.69 0.43
CA GLN A 20 4.23 6.79 1.57
C GLN A 20 3.62 5.43 1.26
N ILE A 21 4.22 4.37 1.81
CA ILE A 21 3.67 3.02 1.73
C ILE A 21 2.60 2.86 2.83
N PRO A 22 1.30 2.76 2.50
CA PRO A 22 0.27 2.59 3.52
C PRO A 22 0.33 1.16 4.07
N VAL A 23 0.47 1.03 5.40
CA VAL A 23 0.24 -0.24 6.11
C VAL A 23 -1.22 -0.24 6.57
N VAL A 24 -2.03 -1.12 5.99
CA VAL A 24 -3.48 -1.09 6.15
C VAL A 24 -4.00 -2.27 6.95
N TYR A 25 -4.94 -1.97 7.83
CA TYR A 25 -5.79 -2.92 8.53
C TYR A 25 -7.22 -2.40 8.43
N GLY A 26 -7.99 -2.97 7.52
CA GLY A 26 -9.27 -2.47 7.05
C GLY A 26 -9.70 -3.23 5.80
N GLY A 27 -10.82 -2.88 5.16
CA GLY A 27 -11.42 -3.75 4.15
C GLY A 27 -11.89 -5.09 4.73
N ALA A 28 -12.68 -5.85 4.00
CA ALA A 28 -12.98 -7.23 4.37
C ALA A 28 -11.83 -8.19 4.01
N SER A 29 -10.98 -7.79 3.06
CA SER A 29 -9.84 -8.59 2.59
C SER A 29 -8.80 -7.73 1.84
N PRO A 30 -7.56 -8.23 1.64
CA PRO A 30 -6.60 -7.61 0.74
C PRO A 30 -7.15 -7.35 -0.68
N ALA A 31 -8.11 -8.18 -1.12
CA ALA A 31 -8.72 -8.04 -2.44
C ALA A 31 -9.46 -6.71 -2.61
N ASP A 32 -10.06 -6.19 -1.55
CA ASP A 32 -10.78 -4.91 -1.56
C ASP A 32 -9.84 -3.76 -1.97
N TYR A 33 -8.59 -3.80 -1.51
CA TYR A 33 -7.57 -2.81 -1.87
C TYR A 33 -7.03 -3.03 -3.28
N THR A 34 -6.81 -4.29 -3.70
CA THR A 34 -6.31 -4.57 -5.06
C THR A 34 -7.31 -4.20 -6.17
N ASN A 35 -8.59 -4.03 -5.84
CA ASN A 35 -9.61 -3.57 -6.79
C ASN A 35 -9.55 -2.06 -7.05
N VAL A 36 -9.00 -1.28 -6.11
CA VAL A 36 -9.02 0.18 -6.17
C VAL A 36 -7.64 0.81 -6.27
N ALA A 37 -6.58 0.06 -5.94
CA ALA A 37 -5.20 0.53 -5.98
C ALA A 37 -4.31 -0.48 -6.72
N PRO A 38 -3.23 -0.01 -7.38
CA PRO A 38 -2.27 -0.89 -8.03
C PRO A 38 -1.74 -1.94 -7.06
N ARG A 39 -1.52 -3.16 -7.57
CA ARG A 39 -0.80 -4.19 -6.80
C ARG A 39 0.57 -3.64 -6.43
N HIS A 40 1.03 -4.00 -5.23
CA HIS A 40 2.32 -3.53 -4.72
C HIS A 40 2.41 -2.01 -4.45
N SER A 41 1.27 -1.35 -4.17
CA SER A 41 1.25 0.06 -3.69
C SER A 41 0.99 0.20 -2.19
N PHE A 42 0.71 -0.91 -1.49
CA PHE A 42 0.37 -0.94 -0.05
C PHE A 42 0.76 -2.27 0.59
N ILE A 43 0.75 -2.30 1.92
CA ILE A 43 1.00 -3.49 2.74
C ILE A 43 -0.26 -3.82 3.53
N HIS A 44 -0.86 -4.97 3.29
CA HIS A 44 -1.99 -5.44 4.10
C HIS A 44 -1.49 -6.26 5.28
N VAL A 45 -2.01 -6.01 6.49
CA VAL A 45 -1.58 -6.76 7.69
C VAL A 45 -1.90 -8.26 7.56
N ASP A 46 -3.04 -8.61 6.94
CA ASP A 46 -3.45 -10.01 6.74
C ASP A 46 -2.62 -10.79 5.70
N ASP A 47 -1.73 -10.13 4.95
CA ASP A 47 -0.75 -10.83 4.09
C ASP A 47 0.33 -11.55 4.92
N PHE A 48 0.41 -11.25 6.22
CA PHE A 48 1.39 -11.79 7.15
C PHE A 48 0.73 -12.78 8.11
N LYS A 49 1.44 -13.88 8.39
CA LYS A 49 0.97 -14.92 9.31
C LYS A 49 0.78 -14.40 10.73
N ASP A 50 1.63 -13.45 11.15
CA ASP A 50 1.63 -12.85 12.47
C ASP A 50 2.26 -11.46 12.48
N THR A 51 2.04 -10.70 13.55
CA THR A 51 2.59 -9.34 13.70
C THR A 51 4.12 -9.32 13.67
N LYS A 52 4.79 -10.40 14.11
CA LYS A 52 6.26 -10.46 14.09
C LYS A 52 6.77 -10.48 12.66
N SER A 53 6.17 -11.27 11.79
CA SER A 53 6.54 -11.35 10.37
C SER A 53 6.31 -10.03 9.64
N LEU A 54 5.23 -9.29 9.96
CA LEU A 54 5.03 -7.92 9.48
C LEU A 54 6.16 -6.99 9.95
N VAL A 55 6.50 -7.00 11.23
CA VAL A 55 7.56 -6.13 11.77
C VAL A 55 8.93 -6.46 11.14
N ASP A 56 9.23 -7.74 10.96
CA ASP A 56 10.49 -8.16 10.33
C ASP A 56 10.54 -7.73 8.85
N TYR A 57 9.41 -7.77 8.14
CA TYR A 57 9.31 -7.25 6.78
C TYR A 57 9.49 -5.73 6.71
N LEU A 58 8.87 -4.96 7.62
CA LEU A 58 9.06 -3.51 7.68
C LEU A 58 10.52 -3.14 7.97
N ARG A 59 11.22 -3.91 8.82
CA ARG A 59 12.66 -3.73 9.07
C ARG A 59 13.51 -4.05 7.85
N TYR A 60 13.11 -5.04 7.05
CA TYR A 60 13.76 -5.34 5.79
C TYR A 60 13.61 -4.17 4.80
N LEU A 61 12.39 -3.66 4.61
CA LEU A 61 12.13 -2.51 3.74
C LEU A 61 12.92 -1.27 4.18
N ALA A 62 13.00 -1.00 5.49
CA ALA A 62 13.77 0.13 6.02
C ALA A 62 15.29 0.04 5.78
N LYS A 63 15.81 -1.13 5.38
CA LYS A 63 17.24 -1.36 5.10
C LYS A 63 17.52 -1.66 3.63
N ASN A 64 16.50 -1.81 2.81
CA ASN A 64 16.62 -2.17 1.41
C ASN A 64 15.88 -1.13 0.56
N ASP A 65 16.63 -0.11 0.13
CA ASP A 65 16.10 0.98 -0.69
C ASP A 65 15.52 0.46 -2.01
N THR A 66 16.08 -0.59 -2.61
CA THR A 66 15.54 -1.19 -3.84
C THR A 66 14.14 -1.73 -3.60
N ALA A 67 13.96 -2.58 -2.58
CA ALA A 67 12.66 -3.16 -2.25
C ALA A 67 11.66 -2.09 -1.77
N TYR A 68 12.12 -1.04 -1.10
CA TYR A 68 11.26 0.10 -0.74
C TYR A 68 10.81 0.86 -1.98
N ASN A 69 11.69 1.07 -2.97
CA ASN A 69 11.39 1.81 -4.18
C ASN A 69 10.48 1.04 -5.15
N GLU A 70 10.50 -0.29 -5.14
CA GLU A 70 9.57 -1.14 -5.89
C GLU A 70 8.10 -0.78 -5.59
N TYR A 71 7.78 -0.37 -4.35
CA TYR A 71 6.43 0.08 -3.96
C TYR A 71 5.96 1.37 -4.64
N PHE A 72 6.82 2.07 -5.39
CA PHE A 72 6.48 3.30 -6.09
C PHE A 72 6.55 3.15 -7.62
N GLU A 73 6.86 1.97 -8.14
CA GLU A 73 6.94 1.74 -9.60
C GLU A 73 5.62 2.03 -10.31
N TRP A 74 4.50 1.76 -9.65
CA TRP A 74 3.15 2.09 -10.14
C TRP A 74 2.95 3.60 -10.40
N THR A 75 3.75 4.47 -9.77
CA THR A 75 3.69 5.91 -10.04
C THR A 75 4.26 6.28 -11.41
N ASN A 76 5.14 5.46 -11.99
CA ASN A 76 5.69 5.70 -13.33
C ASN A 76 4.60 5.56 -14.42
N GLU A 77 3.61 4.69 -14.21
CA GLU A 77 2.44 4.54 -15.08
C GLU A 77 1.38 5.64 -14.86
N MET A 78 1.41 6.34 -13.73
CA MET A 78 0.54 7.50 -13.50
C MET A 78 1.20 8.82 -13.89
N ASP A 79 2.52 8.91 -13.88
CA ASP A 79 3.27 10.11 -14.28
C ASP A 79 3.06 10.44 -15.76
N ILE A 80 2.83 9.43 -16.61
CA ILE A 80 2.42 9.63 -18.01
C ILE A 80 1.07 10.35 -18.18
N TYR A 81 0.22 10.40 -17.15
CA TYR A 81 -1.02 11.20 -17.14
C TYR A 81 -0.85 12.57 -16.47
N SER A 82 0.29 12.85 -15.84
CA SER A 82 0.61 14.16 -15.26
C SER A 82 1.13 15.17 -16.30
N GLU A 83 1.51 14.68 -17.49
CA GLU A 83 1.96 15.51 -18.61
C GLU A 83 0.86 15.86 -19.63
N LEU A 84 -0.41 15.52 -19.37
CA LEU A 84 -1.51 15.99 -20.21
C LEU A 84 -1.89 17.43 -19.81
N PRO A 85 -1.97 18.37 -20.78
CA PRO A 85 -2.13 19.80 -20.54
C PRO A 85 -3.43 20.20 -19.82
#